data_AF-A0A7C3YCF0-F1
#
_entry.id   AF-A0A7C3YCF0-F1
#
_cell.length_a   1.000
_cell.length_b   1.000
_cell.length_c   1.000
_cell.angle_alpha   90.00
_cell.angle_beta   90.00
_cell.angle_gamma   90.00
#
_symmetry.space_group_name_H-M   'P 1'
#
loop_
_entity.id
_entity.type
_entity.pdbx_description
1 polymer ?
#
loop_
_entity_poly.entity_id
_entity_poly.type
_entity_poly.pdbx_seq_one_letter_code
_entity_poly.pdbx_strand_id
1 'polypeptide(L)' 'MRKQKVLREVIEDIYVTLNLTVKEVGSDIPLKALEFMEDYGLKPRDAFHLAVMKSFNIKEIASDDSDLDRVEWVRRIKI' A
#
# COMPACT_ATOMS: atom_id res chain seq x y z
N MET A 1 -10.74 -24.36 12.80
CA MET A 1 -10.12 -25.15 11.71
C MET A 1 -10.56 -24.71 10.31
N ARG A 2 -11.86 -24.76 9.93
CA ARG A 2 -12.30 -24.38 8.57
C ARG A 2 -11.98 -22.93 8.16
N LYS A 3 -12.19 -21.93 9.04
CA LYS A 3 -11.90 -20.51 8.74
C LYS A 3 -10.42 -20.23 8.48
N GLN A 4 -9.52 -20.85 9.24
CA GLN A 4 -8.07 -20.70 9.05
C GLN A 4 -7.58 -21.32 7.74
N LYS A 5 -8.19 -22.45 7.32
CA LYS A 5 -7.91 -23.07 6.02
C LYS A 5 -8.29 -22.13 4.87
N VAL A 6 -9.51 -21.59 4.91
CA VAL A 6 -9.99 -20.64 3.88
C VAL A 6 -9.12 -19.38 3.84
N LEU A 7 -8.77 -18.82 4.99
CA LEU A 7 -7.88 -17.65 5.04
C LEU A 7 -6.53 -17.92 4.39
N ARG A 8 -5.95 -19.09 4.66
CA ARG A 8 -4.68 -19.50 4.08
C ARG A 8 -4.78 -19.62 2.55
N GLU A 9 -5.80 -20.30 2.05
CA GLU A 9 -6.03 -20.48 0.61
C GLU A 9 -6.15 -19.11 -0.10
N VAL A 10 -6.95 -18.19 0.46
CA VAL A 10 -7.10 -16.82 -0.10
C VAL A 10 -5.78 -16.05 -0.15
N ILE A 11 -4.95 -16.17 0.90
CA ILE A 11 -3.63 -15.52 0.90
C ILE A 11 -2.74 -16.15 -0.16
N GLU A 12 -2.65 -17.48 -0.21
CA GLU A 12 -1.83 -18.19 -1.19
C GLU A 12 -2.24 -17.83 -2.64
N ASP A 13 -3.54 -17.72 -2.91
CA ASP A 13 -4.10 -17.31 -4.21
C ASP A 13 -3.65 -15.90 -4.64
N ILE A 14 -3.57 -14.95 -3.70
CA ILE A 14 -3.03 -13.61 -3.99
C ILE A 14 -1.59 -13.71 -4.48
N TYR A 15 -0.74 -14.47 -3.78
CA TYR A 15 0.69 -14.57 -4.12
C TYR A 15 0.98 -15.33 -5.43
N VAL A 16 0.04 -16.13 -5.93
CA VAL A 16 0.17 -16.83 -7.23
C VAL A 16 -0.58 -16.12 -8.37
N THR A 17 -1.16 -14.95 -8.12
CA THR A 17 -1.89 -14.18 -9.13
C THR A 17 -0.96 -13.78 -10.29
N LEU A 18 -1.36 -14.11 -11.52
CA LEU A 18 -0.61 -13.74 -12.72
C LEU A 18 -0.47 -12.22 -12.84
N ASN A 19 0.73 -11.77 -13.18
CA ASN A 19 1.08 -10.35 -13.30
C ASN A 19 0.99 -9.54 -12.00
N LEU A 20 0.91 -10.19 -10.82
CA LEU A 20 1.09 -9.52 -9.54
C LEU A 20 2.56 -9.59 -9.12
N THR A 21 3.15 -8.43 -8.82
CA THR A 21 4.47 -8.35 -8.17
C THR A 21 4.29 -7.82 -6.77
N VAL A 22 4.60 -8.64 -5.76
CA VAL A 22 4.59 -8.22 -4.36
C VAL A 22 5.89 -7.49 -4.03
N LYS A 23 5.78 -6.29 -3.46
CA LYS A 23 6.93 -5.47 -3.03
C LYS A 23 7.15 -5.59 -1.53
N GLU A 24 8.41 -5.59 -1.13
CA GLU A 24 8.83 -5.62 0.27
C GLU A 24 8.78 -4.23 0.91
N VAL A 25 8.80 -4.21 2.25
CA VAL A 25 8.91 -2.99 3.04
C VAL A 25 10.37 -2.85 3.47
N GLY A 26 11.07 -1.88 2.88
CA GLY A 26 12.45 -1.54 3.23
C GLY A 26 12.58 -0.95 4.64
N SER A 27 13.80 -0.96 5.18
CA SER A 27 14.09 -0.43 6.53
C SER A 27 13.97 1.10 6.63
N ASP A 28 14.01 1.81 5.51
CA ASP A 28 13.84 3.26 5.38
C ASP A 28 12.37 3.68 5.35
N ILE A 29 11.47 2.76 4.99
CA ILE A 29 10.02 3.03 4.83
C ILE A 29 9.36 3.62 6.08
N PRO A 30 9.63 3.16 7.31
CA PRO A 30 9.01 3.74 8.51
C PRO A 30 9.34 5.22 8.71
N LEU A 31 10.57 5.64 8.39
CA LEU A 31 10.98 7.04 8.51
C LEU A 31 10.28 7.90 7.45
N LYS A 32 10.19 7.41 6.21
CA LYS A 32 9.47 8.10 5.15
C LYS A 32 7.96 8.17 5.40
N ALA A 33 7.38 7.13 5.98
CA ALA A 33 5.98 7.12 6.37
C ALA A 33 5.69 8.17 7.45
N LEU A 34 6.60 8.35 8.42
CA LEU A 34 6.45 9.41 9.43
C LEU A 34 6.38 10.80 8.79
N GLU A 35 7.28 11.11 7.84
CA GLU A 35 7.22 12.37 7.09
C GLU A 35 5.86 12.54 6.39
N PHE A 36 5.35 11.49 5.73
CA PHE A 36 4.05 11.58 5.05
C PHE A 36 2.85 11.70 6.00
N MET A 37 2.95 11.16 7.21
CA MET A 37 1.92 11.38 8.23
C MET A 37 1.89 12.85 8.65
N GLU A 38 3.05 13.48 8.82
CA GLU A 38 3.18 14.88 9.20
C GLU A 38 2.76 15.82 8.07
N ASP A 39 3.25 15.58 6.85
CA ASP A 39 3.02 16.43 5.68
C ASP A 39 1.57 16.40 5.19
N TYR A 40 0.92 15.22 5.22
CA TYR A 40 -0.40 15.01 4.59
C TYR A 40 -1.50 14.63 5.59
N GLY A 41 -1.17 14.49 6.89
CA GLY A 41 -2.14 14.10 7.92
C GLY A 41 -2.70 12.69 7.72
N LEU A 42 -1.90 11.78 7.17
CA LEU A 42 -2.32 10.42 6.83
C LEU A 42 -2.27 9.47 8.02
N LYS A 43 -3.09 8.41 7.97
CA LYS A 43 -2.97 7.29 8.92
C LYS A 43 -1.66 6.52 8.64
N PRO A 44 -1.06 5.89 9.67
CA PRO A 44 0.21 5.16 9.50
C PRO A 44 0.19 4.14 8.36
N ARG A 45 -0.89 3.36 8.24
CA ARG A 45 -1.02 2.36 7.17
C ARG A 45 -0.91 3.00 5.78
N ASP A 46 -1.62 4.09 5.54
CA ASP A 46 -1.69 4.73 4.22
C ASP A 46 -0.35 5.41 3.90
N ALA A 47 0.27 6.05 4.90
CA ALA A 47 1.63 6.60 4.79
C ALA A 47 2.68 5.53 4.45
N PHE A 48 2.59 4.33 5.02
CA PHE A 48 3.46 3.20 4.67
C PHE A 48 3.30 2.78 3.21
N HIS A 49 2.07 2.69 2.70
CA HIS A 49 1.84 2.36 1.28
C HIS A 49 2.47 3.42 0.37
N LEU A 50 2.30 4.70 0.69
CA LEU A 50 2.90 5.79 -0.08
C LEU A 50 4.42 5.81 -0.01
N ALA A 51 5.01 5.50 1.15
CA ALA A 51 6.45 5.39 1.30
C ALA A 51 7.04 4.27 0.42
N VAL A 52 6.40 3.10 0.39
CA VAL A 52 6.80 2.00 -0.53
C VAL A 52 6.61 2.42 -1.98
N MET A 53 5.48 3.04 -2.33
CA MET A 53 5.27 3.55 -3.69
C MET A 53 6.38 4.52 -4.11
N LYS A 54 6.78 5.42 -3.22
CA LYS A 54 7.83 6.41 -3.49
C LYS A 54 9.17 5.75 -3.75
N SER A 55 9.56 4.73 -2.96
CA SER A 55 10.84 4.03 -3.13
C SER A 55 10.93 3.24 -4.44
N PHE A 56 9.79 2.75 -4.95
CA PHE A 56 9.70 2.05 -6.24
C PHE A 56 9.25 2.95 -7.41
N ASN A 57 9.16 4.27 -7.21
CA ASN A 57 8.70 5.25 -8.21
C ASN A 57 7.32 4.90 -8.83
N ILE A 58 6.42 4.34 -8.03
CA ILE A 58 5.02 4.06 -8.39
C ILE A 58 4.21 5.32 -8.10
N LYS A 59 3.44 5.79 -9.08
CA LYS A 59 2.67 7.05 -8.97
C LYS A 59 1.17 6.85 -8.94
N GLU A 60 0.70 5.61 -9.06
CA GLU A 60 -0.71 5.29 -9.19
C GLU A 60 -1.11 4.26 -8.14
N ILE A 61 -2.27 4.46 -7.52
CA ILE A 61 -2.79 3.54 -6.50
C ILE A 61 -4.27 3.28 -6.74
N ALA A 62 -4.64 2.00 -6.79
CA ALA A 62 -6.03 1.57 -6.80
C ALA A 62 -6.56 1.55 -5.36
N SER A 63 -7.49 2.45 -5.03
CA SER A 63 -8.04 2.56 -3.68
C SER A 63 -9.35 3.35 -3.65
N ASP A 64 -10.26 2.93 -2.76
CA ASP A 64 -11.45 3.69 -2.40
C ASP A 64 -11.19 4.83 -1.40
N ASP A 65 -10.01 4.87 -0.79
CA ASP A 65 -9.67 5.87 0.21
C ASP A 65 -9.34 7.22 -0.44
N SER A 66 -10.28 8.16 -0.38
CA SER A 66 -10.13 9.52 -0.90
C SER A 66 -9.11 10.36 -0.11
N ASP A 67 -8.67 9.94 1.08
CA ASP A 67 -7.63 10.67 1.81
C ASP A 67 -6.30 10.71 1.04
N LEU A 68 -6.07 9.74 0.14
CA LEU A 68 -4.91 9.69 -0.74
C LEU A 68 -4.91 10.79 -1.80
N ASP A 69 -6.06 11.40 -2.10
CA ASP A 69 -6.17 12.52 -3.05
C ASP A 69 -5.47 13.79 -2.51
N ARG A 70 -5.11 13.82 -1.23
CA ARG A 70 -4.33 14.90 -0.60
C ARG A 70 -2.86 14.92 -1.04
N VAL A 71 -2.37 13.84 -1.66
CA VAL A 71 -0.96 13.68 -2.01
C VAL A 71 -0.74 13.98 -3.49
N GLU A 72 -0.20 15.16 -3.78
CA GLU A 72 -0.14 15.73 -5.14
C GLU A 72 0.59 14.86 -6.17
N TRP A 73 1.60 14.09 -5.75
CA TRP A 73 2.39 13.24 -6.64
C TRP A 73 1.74 11.87 -6.93
N VAL A 74 0.62 11.57 -6.28
CA VAL A 74 -0.09 10.30 -6.39
C VAL A 74 -1.37 10.49 -7.20
N ARG A 75 -1.61 9.59 -8.14
CA ARG A 75 -2.87 9.47 -8.88
C ARG A 75 -3.68 8.30 -8.31
N ARG A 76 -4.77 8.59 -7.61
CA ARG A 76 -5.69 7.55 -7.16
C ARG A 76 -6.60 7.09 -8.31
N ILE A 77 -6.74 5.78 -8.45
CA ILE A 77 -7.72 5.12 -9.30
C ILE A 77 -8.77 4.53 -8.36
N LYS A 78 -10.00 5.03 -8.43
CA LYS A 78 -11.10 4.49 -7.64
C LYS A 78 -11.45 3.09 -8.14
N ILE A 79 -11.69 2.16 -7.21
CA ILE A 79 -12.11 0.78 -7.48
C ILE A 79 -13.54 0.52 -7.00
#